data_AF-A0A1V4WVC9-F1
#
_entry.id   AF-A0A1V4WVC9-F1
#
_cell.length_a   1.000
_cell.length_b   1.000
_cell.length_c   1.000
_cell.angle_alpha   90.00
_cell.angle_beta   90.00
_cell.angle_gamma   90.00
#
_symmetry.space_group_name_H-M   'P 1'
#
loop_
_entity.id
_entity.type
_entity.pdbx_description
1 polymer ?
#
loop_
_entity_poly.entity_id
_entity_poly.type
_entity_poly.pdbx_seq_one_letter_code
_entity_poly.pdbx_strand_id
1 'polypeptide(L)' 'MAIKRRVRDLRRTRCFCAWCGRERKRDGVWERSEVNAKEMPLAVVTHGICPDCARKLLGVRTRGKVAKRAD' A
#
# COMPACT_ATOMS: atom_id res chain seq x y z
N MET A 1 1.96 -23.20 -34.42
CA MET A 1 1.87 -21.81 -33.92
C MET A 1 1.34 -21.83 -32.50
N ALA A 2 2.17 -21.51 -31.51
CA ALA A 2 1.74 -21.45 -30.11
C ALA A 2 1.36 -20.00 -29.77
N ILE A 3 0.08 -19.75 -29.47
CA ILE A 3 -0.40 -18.47 -28.95
C ILE A 3 0.18 -18.34 -27.54
N LYS A 4 1.38 -17.75 -27.41
CA LYS A 4 1.91 -17.30 -26.12
C LYS A 4 1.04 -16.15 -25.66
N ARG A 5 -0.01 -16.46 -24.90
CA ARG A 5 -0.80 -15.49 -24.16
C ARG A 5 0.17 -14.82 -23.19
N ARG A 6 0.78 -13.69 -23.59
CA ARG A 6 1.58 -12.84 -22.72
C ARG A 6 0.66 -12.45 -21.56
N VAL A 7 0.77 -13.19 -20.46
CA VAL A 7 0.15 -12.82 -19.19
C VAL A 7 0.66 -11.40 -18.96
N ARG A 8 -0.23 -10.41 -19.07
CA ARG A 8 0.10 -9.04 -18.68
C ARG A 8 0.59 -9.18 -17.25
N ASP A 9 1.88 -8.99 -17.02
CA ASP A 9 2.46 -8.91 -15.69
C ASP A 9 1.54 -7.98 -14.91
N LEU A 10 0.76 -8.55 -13.99
CA LEU A 10 -0.14 -7.80 -13.14
C LEU A 10 0.77 -7.04 -12.18
N ARG A 11 1.35 -5.93 -12.65
CA ARG A 11 2.18 -5.04 -11.87
C ARG A 11 1.35 -4.64 -10.66
N ARG A 12 1.65 -5.26 -9.51
CA ARG A 12 1.00 -4.91 -8.25
C ARG A 12 1.73 -3.69 -7.73
N THR A 13 1.16 -2.51 -7.94
CA THR A 13 1.63 -1.30 -7.29
C THR A 13 1.39 -1.45 -5.79
N ARG A 14 2.43 -1.29 -5.00
CA ARG A 14 2.38 -1.32 -3.53
C ARG A 14 2.63 0.09 -3.02
N CYS A 15 1.87 0.49 -2.00
CA CYS A 15 2.06 1.79 -1.35
C CYS A 15 2.54 1.56 0.07
N PHE A 16 3.68 2.13 0.42
CA PHE A 16 4.26 2.02 1.76
C PHE A 16 4.25 3.37 2.47
N CYS A 17 4.25 3.34 3.80
CA CYS A 17 4.31 4.54 4.60
C CYS A 17 5.75 5.02 4.62
N ALA A 18 6.00 6.24 4.13
CA ALA A 18 7.33 6.84 4.09
C ALA A 18 7.97 6.97 5.49
N TRP A 19 7.14 7.00 6.55
CA TRP A 19 7.62 7.16 7.92
C TRP A 19 7.86 5.85 8.67
N CYS A 20 6.94 4.88 8.54
CA CYS A 20 7.00 3.64 9.34
C CYS A 20 7.10 2.36 8.51
N GLY A 21 7.13 2.44 7.18
CA GLY A 21 7.28 1.28 6.30
C GLY A 21 6.07 0.32 6.27
N ARG A 22 4.95 0.66 6.92
CA ARG A 22 3.70 -0.13 6.79
C ARG A 22 3.17 -0.08 5.36
N GLU A 23 2.62 -1.18 4.88
CA GLU A 23 2.03 -1.28 3.55
C GLU A 23 0.54 -0.94 3.61
N ARG A 24 0.06 -0.16 2.64
CA ARG A 24 -1.36 0.08 2.42
C ARG A 24 -1.95 -1.06 1.62
N LYS A 25 -2.90 -1.79 2.21
CA LYS A 25 -3.70 -2.81 1.56
C LYS A 25 -4.82 -2.17 0.74
N ARG A 26 -5.47 -2.98 -0.12
CA ARG A 26 -6.49 -2.51 -1.08
C ARG A 26 -7.73 -1.92 -0.41
N ASP A 27 -8.07 -2.41 0.78
CA ASP A 27 -9.12 -1.90 1.66
C ASP A 27 -8.78 -0.56 2.33
N GLY A 28 -7.54 -0.09 2.17
CA GLY A 28 -7.04 1.14 2.77
C GLY A 28 -6.45 0.97 4.17
N VAL A 29 -6.39 -0.26 4.70
CA VAL A 29 -5.76 -0.57 5.98
C VAL A 29 -4.23 -0.54 5.83
N TRP A 30 -3.56 -0.11 6.90
CA TRP A 30 -2.10 -0.05 6.98
C TRP A 30 -1.57 -1.13 7.91
N GLU A 31 -0.84 -2.10 7.34
CA GLU A 31 -0.33 -3.26 8.07
C GLU A 31 1.19 -3.33 8.01
N ARG A 32 1.82 -4.03 8.96
CA ARG A 32 3.26 -4.29 8.91
C ARG A 32 3.54 -5.13 7.66
N SER A 33 4.42 -4.64 6.81
CA SER A 33 4.85 -5.46 5.67
C SER A 33 5.88 -6.46 6.15
N GLU A 34 5.62 -7.73 5.92
CA GLU A 34 6.59 -8.82 6.07
C GLU A 34 7.42 -9.00 4.79
N VAL A 35 7.07 -8.27 3.73
CA VAL A 35 7.64 -8.42 2.41
C VAL A 35 8.91 -7.59 2.32
N ASN A 36 10.04 -8.25 2.10
CA ASN A 36 11.28 -7.55 1.78
C ASN A 36 11.13 -6.96 0.38
N ALA A 37 11.28 -5.64 0.24
CA ALA A 37 11.19 -4.98 -1.07
C ALA A 37 12.21 -5.54 -2.09
N LYS A 38 13.30 -6.18 -1.62
CA LYS A 38 14.27 -6.89 -2.47
C LYS A 38 13.72 -8.16 -3.13
N GLU A 39 12.65 -8.75 -2.59
CA GLU A 39 12.03 -9.99 -3.07
C GLU A 39 10.97 -9.76 -4.14
N MET A 40 10.65 -8.50 -4.46
CA MET A 40 9.63 -8.15 -5.45
C MET A 40 10.17 -7.24 -6.58
N PRO A 41 11.02 -7.76 -7.48
CA PRO A 41 11.66 -6.98 -8.53
C PRO A 41 10.69 -6.37 -9.56
N LEU A 42 9.43 -6.84 -9.63
CA LEU A 42 8.40 -6.34 -10.55
C LEU A 42 7.36 -5.43 -9.88
N ALA A 43 7.42 -5.23 -8.57
CA ALA A 43 6.49 -4.35 -7.86
C ALA A 43 6.88 -2.89 -8.05
N VAL A 44 5.93 -2.06 -8.48
CA VAL A 44 6.11 -0.60 -8.45
C VAL A 44 5.83 -0.16 -7.02
N VAL A 45 6.86 0.33 -6.34
CA VAL A 45 6.76 0.83 -4.96
C VAL A 45 6.47 2.32 -5.00
N THR A 46 5.40 2.71 -4.32
CA THR A 46 4.98 4.11 -4.11
C THR A 46 4.93 4.42 -2.62
N HIS A 47 4.91 5.69 -2.26
CA HIS A 47 4.92 6.12 -0.86
C HIS A 47 3.72 7.01 -0.51
N GLY A 48 3.24 6.88 0.73
CA GLY A 48 2.24 7.75 1.36
C GLY A 48 2.53 7.90 2.86
N ILE A 49 1.62 8.53 3.62
CA ILE A 49 1.72 8.61 5.09
C ILE A 49 0.47 7.98 5.71
N CYS A 50 0.67 7.01 6.60
CA CYS A 50 -0.44 6.36 7.30
C CYS A 50 -1.08 7.30 8.35
N PRO A 51 -2.36 7.10 8.71
CA PRO A 51 -3.07 7.98 9.64
C PRO A 51 -2.39 8.13 11.01
N ASP A 52 -1.72 7.08 11.50
CA ASP A 52 -1.03 7.17 12.79
C ASP A 52 0.22 8.06 12.70
N CYS A 53 1.00 7.94 11.62
CA CYS A 53 2.15 8.79 11.38
C CYS A 53 1.70 10.22 11.10
N ALA A 54 0.64 10.42 10.32
CA ALA A 54 0.08 11.74 10.08
C ALA A 54 -0.40 12.41 11.38
N ARG A 55 -1.07 11.68 12.28
CA ARG A 55 -1.45 12.19 13.61
C ARG A 55 -0.25 12.62 14.44
N LYS A 56 0.83 11.82 14.44
CA LYS A 56 2.05 12.12 15.20
C LYS A 56 2.84 13.30 14.63
N LEU A 57 2.95 13.39 13.31
CA LEU A 57 3.82 14.35 12.62
C LEU A 57 3.16 15.70 12.38
N LEU A 58 1.88 15.69 12.03
CA LEU A 58 1.22 16.87 11.48
C LEU A 58 0.16 17.44 12.42
N GLY A 59 -0.18 16.75 13.52
CA GLY A 59 -1.26 17.17 14.44
C GLY A 59 -2.65 17.25 13.78
N VAL A 60 -2.76 16.91 12.49
CA VAL A 60 -4.01 16.96 11.74
C VAL A 60 -4.79 15.66 11.94
N ARG A 61 -6.09 15.79 12.21
CA ARG A 61 -7.03 14.69 11.99
C ARG A 61 -7.10 14.48 10.48
N THR A 62 -6.31 13.55 9.95
CA THR A 62 -6.50 13.09 8.57
C THR A 62 -7.98 12.75 8.40
N ARG A 63 -8.64 13.33 7.40
CA ARG A 63 -10.03 13.02 7.05
C ARG A 63 -10.08 11.58 6.54
N GLY A 64 -10.02 10.64 7.49
CA GLY A 64 -9.99 9.22 7.21
C GLY A 64 -11.30 8.86 6.56
N LYS A 65 -11.26 8.40 5.31
CA LYS A 65 -12.25 7.42 4.87
C LYS A 65 -11.95 6.13 5.62
N VAL A 66 -12.22 6.12 6.92
CA VAL A 66 -12.47 4.90 7.67
C VAL A 66 -13.62 4.24 6.95
N ALA A 67 -13.48 2.97 6.57
CA ALA A 67 -14.57 2.16 6.08
C ALA A 67 -15.81 2.47 6.95
N LYS A 68 -16.83 3.09 6.34
CA LYS A 68 -18.08 3.35 7.06
C LYS A 68 -18.55 1.98 7.56
N ARG A 69 -18.78 1.91 8.88
CA ARG A 69 -19.39 0.77 9.56
C ARG A 69 -20.60 0.33 8.74
N ALA A 70 -20.69 -0.98 8.47
CA ALA A 70 -21.95 -1.58 8.09
C ALA A 70 -22.88 -1.41 9.32
N ASP A 71 -23.98 -0.69 9.12
CA ASP A 71 -25.18 -0.79 9.94
C ASP A 71 -25.96 -2.03 9.52
#